data_AF-A0A0A7A3W5-F1
#
_entry.id   AF-A0A0A7A3W5-F1
#
_cell.length_a   1.000
_cell.length_b   1.000
_cell.length_c   1.000
_cell.angle_alpha   90.00
_cell.angle_beta   90.00
_cell.angle_gamma   90.00
#
_symmetry.space_group_name_H-M   'P 1'
#
loop_
_entity.id
_entity.type
_entity.pdbx_description
1 polymer ?
#
loop_
_entity_poly.entity_id
_entity_poly.type
_entity_poly.pdbx_seq_one_letter_code
_entity_poly.pdbx_strand_id
1 'polypeptide(L)'
;MPHVHGRRTGIRHHHLCAIGWYMLYRNREHVELTAVEQAYLNAGSVNARRDPLSFAEWRSLFRNRTMWGMMLGFSGINYTAWLYLAWLPGYLQTAYNLDLKSTGLMAAIPFLFGAAGMLVNGYVTDWLVKGGMAPIKSRKICIIAGMFCEVYWQ
;
A
#
# COMPACT_ATOMS: atom_id res chain seq x y z
N MET A 1 33.69 36.52 -13.06
CA MET A 1 32.29 36.06 -13.09
C MET A 1 32.17 34.91 -14.09
N PRO A 2 31.87 33.66 -13.68
CA PRO A 2 31.42 32.64 -14.64
C PRO A 2 29.98 32.22 -14.37
N HIS A 3 29.20 32.22 -15.45
CA HIS A 3 27.79 31.88 -15.52
C HIS A 3 27.59 30.36 -15.47
N VAL A 4 26.75 29.87 -14.55
CA VAL A 4 26.34 28.47 -14.47
C VAL A 4 25.16 28.23 -15.41
N HIS A 5 25.44 27.59 -16.56
CA HIS A 5 24.46 27.04 -17.49
C HIS A 5 24.20 25.56 -17.15
N GLY A 6 22.92 25.14 -17.12
CA GLY A 6 22.58 23.76 -17.50
C GLY A 6 21.95 22.82 -16.45
N ARG A 7 20.92 23.22 -15.70
CA ARG A 7 19.99 22.24 -15.08
C ARG A 7 18.92 21.79 -16.09
N ARG A 8 19.24 20.85 -16.98
CA ARG A 8 18.26 20.17 -17.88
C ARG A 8 18.51 18.67 -18.06
N THR A 9 19.12 17.98 -17.09
CA THR A 9 19.42 16.53 -17.19
C THR A 9 18.44 15.62 -16.43
N GLY A 10 17.43 16.17 -15.73
CA GLY A 10 16.51 15.38 -14.90
C GLY A 10 15.42 14.61 -15.65
N ILE A 11 14.99 15.07 -16.83
CA ILE A 11 13.80 14.51 -17.49
C ILE A 11 14.14 13.25 -18.32
N ARG A 12 15.35 13.16 -18.89
CA ARG A 12 15.72 12.04 -19.79
C ARG A 12 15.83 10.69 -19.09
N HIS A 13 16.19 10.66 -17.80
CA HIS A 13 16.37 9.41 -17.05
C HIS A 13 15.03 8.70 -16.77
N HIS A 14 13.97 9.47 -16.48
CA HIS A 14 12.64 8.92 -16.19
C HIS A 14 12.03 8.20 -17.40
N HIS A 15 12.24 8.73 -18.60
CA HIS A 15 11.75 8.10 -19.83
C HIS A 15 12.52 6.82 -20.17
N LEU A 16 13.82 6.75 -19.90
CA LEU A 16 14.61 5.54 -20.12
C LEU A 16 14.22 4.42 -19.16
N CYS A 17 13.96 4.74 -17.88
CA CYS A 17 13.43 3.77 -16.93
C CYS A 17 12.00 3.31 -17.31
N ALA A 18 11.14 4.22 -17.78
CA ALA A 18 9.80 3.87 -18.24
C ALA A 18 9.82 3.00 -19.50
N ILE A 19 10.69 3.30 -20.45
CA ILE A 19 10.91 2.51 -21.67
C ILE A 19 11.51 1.15 -21.31
N GLY A 20 12.51 1.10 -20.41
CA GLY A 20 13.11 -0.13 -19.93
C GLY A 20 12.10 -1.02 -19.21
N TRP A 21 11.30 -0.45 -18.31
CA TRP A 21 10.19 -1.12 -17.63
C TRP A 21 9.16 -1.63 -18.64
N TYR A 22 8.76 -0.80 -19.60
CA TYR A 22 7.79 -1.16 -20.63
C TYR A 22 8.29 -2.33 -21.49
N MET A 23 9.56 -2.31 -21.91
CA MET A 23 10.15 -3.43 -22.66
C MET A 23 10.25 -4.72 -21.82
N LEU A 24 10.55 -4.61 -20.53
CA LEU A 24 10.64 -5.76 -19.61
C LEU A 24 9.26 -6.35 -19.27
N TYR A 25 8.20 -5.53 -19.19
CA TYR A 25 6.86 -5.97 -18.79
C TYR A 25 5.92 -6.30 -19.95
N ARG A 26 6.23 -5.88 -21.19
CA ARG A 26 5.37 -6.08 -22.36
C ARG A 26 5.23 -7.55 -22.81
N ASN A 27 6.12 -8.44 -22.35
CA ASN A 27 6.10 -9.87 -22.70
C ASN A 27 5.56 -10.77 -21.57
N ARG A 28 4.43 -10.42 -20.94
CA ARG A 28 3.70 -11.37 -20.06
C ARG A 28 2.57 -12.13 -20.77
N GLU A 29 2.28 -11.79 -22.02
CA GLU A 29 1.14 -12.34 -22.76
C GLU A 29 1.45 -13.70 -23.44
N HIS A 30 2.73 -14.10 -23.49
CA HIS A 30 3.19 -15.32 -24.16
C HIS A 30 3.70 -16.42 -23.21
N VAL A 31 3.53 -16.25 -21.89
CA VAL A 31 3.78 -17.36 -20.96
C VAL A 31 2.59 -18.29 -21.07
N GLU A 32 2.77 -19.48 -21.65
CA GLU A 32 1.73 -20.51 -21.70
C GLU A 32 1.38 -20.91 -20.26
N LEU A 33 0.30 -20.33 -19.76
CA LEU A 33 -0.22 -20.62 -18.42
C LEU A 33 -0.71 -22.06 -18.40
N THR A 34 -0.25 -22.82 -17.41
CA THR A 34 -0.73 -24.19 -17.20
C THR A 34 -2.24 -24.14 -16.90
N ALA A 35 -3.01 -25.17 -17.26
CA ALA A 35 -4.47 -25.21 -17.02
C ALA A 35 -4.85 -24.90 -15.54
N VAL A 36 -3.97 -25.22 -14.60
CA VAL A 36 -4.09 -24.89 -13.16
C VAL A 36 -3.94 -23.40 -12.88
N GLU A 37 -2.99 -22.71 -13.53
CA GLU A 37 -2.78 -21.26 -13.39
C GLU A 37 -3.92 -20.48 -14.05
N GLN A 38 -4.43 -20.95 -15.20
CA GLN A 38 -5.62 -20.40 -15.82
C GLN A 38 -6.85 -20.55 -14.91
N ALA A 39 -7.04 -21.72 -14.28
CA ALA A 39 -8.12 -21.93 -13.32
C ALA A 39 -7.99 -21.01 -12.09
N TYR A 40 -6.77 -20.81 -11.56
CA TYR A 40 -6.53 -19.87 -10.45
C TYR A 40 -6.81 -18.41 -10.82
N LEU A 41 -6.40 -17.98 -12.01
CA LEU A 41 -6.67 -16.63 -12.52
C LEU A 41 -8.18 -16.41 -12.77
N ASN A 42 -8.88 -17.41 -13.28
CA ASN A 42 -10.32 -17.34 -13.52
C ASN A 42 -11.15 -17.46 -12.23
N ALA A 43 -10.66 -18.16 -11.21
CA ALA A 43 -11.32 -18.28 -9.90
C ALA A 43 -11.21 -17.00 -9.05
N GLY A 44 -10.13 -16.21 -9.23
CA GLY A 44 -9.86 -14.99 -8.47
C GLY A 44 -10.11 -13.68 -9.23
N SER A 45 -10.21 -13.71 -10.57
CA SER A 45 -10.53 -12.51 -11.34
C SER A 45 -12.02 -12.22 -11.22
N VAL A 46 -12.34 -11.24 -10.38
CA VAL A 46 -13.54 -10.42 -10.62
C VAL A 46 -13.40 -9.94 -12.05
N ASN A 47 -14.18 -10.52 -12.97
CA ASN A 47 -14.16 -10.25 -14.41
C ASN A 47 -13.75 -8.81 -14.67
N ALA A 48 -12.47 -8.60 -14.96
CA ALA A 48 -11.96 -7.27 -15.24
C ALA A 48 -12.44 -6.98 -16.66
N ARG A 49 -13.68 -6.49 -16.79
CA ARG A 49 -14.18 -5.94 -18.04
C ARG A 49 -13.12 -4.97 -18.53
N ARG A 50 -12.48 -5.33 -19.64
CA ARG A 50 -11.58 -4.46 -20.40
C ARG A 50 -12.35 -3.51 -21.31
N ASP A 51 -13.65 -3.35 -21.07
CA ASP A 51 -14.44 -2.34 -21.74
C ASP A 51 -13.95 -0.95 -21.29
N PRO A 52 -13.78 0.00 -22.22
CA PRO A 52 -13.42 1.36 -21.85
C PRO A 52 -14.48 1.92 -20.90
N LEU A 53 -14.07 2.21 -19.67
CA LEU A 53 -14.95 2.73 -18.63
C LEU A 53 -15.65 4.00 -19.13
N SER A 54 -16.99 3.97 -19.19
CA SER A 54 -17.77 5.15 -19.52
C SER A 54 -17.63 6.21 -18.41
N PHE A 55 -17.72 7.48 -18.77
CA PHE A 55 -17.73 8.59 -17.79
C PHE A 55 -18.82 8.42 -16.72
N ALA A 56 -19.96 7.82 -17.10
CA ALA A 56 -21.04 7.49 -16.18
C ALA A 56 -20.66 6.38 -15.18
N GLU A 57 -19.90 5.38 -15.60
CA GLU A 57 -19.39 4.31 -14.74
C GLU A 57 -18.30 4.82 -13.81
N TRP A 58 -17.42 5.72 -14.29
CA TRP A 58 -16.44 6.39 -13.45
C TRP A 58 -17.10 7.23 -12.35
N ARG A 59 -18.15 7.99 -12.68
CA ARG A 59 -18.93 8.76 -11.68
C ARG A 59 -19.71 7.86 -10.73
N SER A 60 -20.15 6.69 -11.18
CA SER A 60 -20.81 5.68 -10.35
C SER A 60 -19.92 5.14 -9.22
N LEU A 61 -18.59 5.06 -9.42
CA LEU A 61 -17.66 4.64 -8.37
C LEU A 61 -17.73 5.54 -7.14
N PHE A 62 -17.81 6.86 -7.33
CA PHE A 62 -17.97 7.84 -6.24
C PHE A 62 -19.33 7.74 -5.54
N ARG A 63 -20.30 7.00 -6.07
CA ARG A 63 -21.56 6.70 -5.37
C ARG A 63 -21.42 5.54 -4.38
N ASN A 64 -20.36 4.75 -4.48
CA ASN A 64 -20.14 3.59 -3.63
C ASN A 64 -19.53 4.00 -2.27
N ARG A 65 -20.21 3.65 -1.17
CA ARG A 65 -19.75 3.92 0.20
C ARG A 65 -18.42 3.24 0.52
N THR A 66 -18.13 2.10 -0.11
CA THR A 66 -16.87 1.38 0.05
C THR A 66 -15.68 2.18 -0.48
N MET A 67 -15.85 2.91 -1.59
CA MET A 67 -14.80 3.76 -2.15
C MET A 67 -14.41 4.85 -1.16
N TRP A 68 -15.39 5.56 -0.61
CA TRP A 68 -15.15 6.60 0.40
C TRP A 68 -14.49 6.05 1.66
N GLY A 69 -14.91 4.86 2.12
CA GLY A 69 -14.28 4.19 3.26
C GLY A 69 -12.80 3.86 3.00
N MET A 70 -12.47 3.37 1.81
CA MET A 70 -11.08 3.11 1.42
C MET A 70 -10.26 4.39 1.29
N MET A 71 -10.83 5.45 0.70
CA MET A 71 -10.15 6.75 0.55
C MET A 71 -9.85 7.36 1.92
N LEU A 72 -10.83 7.42 2.82
CA LEU A 72 -10.64 7.98 4.15
C LEU A 72 -9.68 7.14 4.99
N GLY A 73 -9.80 5.80 4.93
CA GLY A 73 -8.89 4.90 5.62
C GLY A 73 -7.44 5.05 5.13
N PHE A 74 -7.25 5.07 3.81
CA PHE A 74 -5.91 5.25 3.22
C PHE A 74 -5.32 6.63 3.55
N SER A 75 -6.13 7.69 3.48
CA SER A 75 -5.70 9.04 3.87
C SER A 75 -5.32 9.13 5.34
N GLY A 76 -6.08 8.50 6.23
CA GLY A 76 -5.77 8.43 7.67
C GLY A 76 -4.42 7.77 7.91
N ILE A 77 -4.19 6.59 7.31
CA ILE A 77 -2.90 5.88 7.43
C ILE A 77 -1.73 6.74 6.92
N ASN A 78 -1.89 7.39 5.76
CA ASN A 78 -0.85 8.25 5.19
C ASN A 78 -0.59 9.48 6.06
N TYR A 79 -1.65 10.11 6.57
CA TYR A 79 -1.55 11.27 7.45
C TYR A 79 -0.80 10.92 8.74
N THR A 80 -1.18 9.81 9.40
CA THR A 80 -0.51 9.34 10.61
C THR A 80 0.95 8.98 10.35
N ALA A 81 1.26 8.33 9.23
CA ALA A 81 2.64 8.03 8.85
C ALA A 81 3.48 9.31 8.66
N TRP A 82 2.92 10.31 7.99
CA TRP A 82 3.57 11.62 7.82
C TRP A 82 3.73 12.37 9.14
N LEU A 83 2.72 12.33 10.01
CA LEU A 83 2.78 12.94 11.33
C LEU A 83 3.95 12.36 12.14
N TYR A 84 4.09 11.03 12.17
CA TYR A 84 5.23 10.39 12.83
C TYR A 84 6.55 10.79 12.17
N LEU A 85 6.64 10.80 10.85
CA LEU A 85 7.88 11.15 10.16
C LEU A 85 8.34 12.60 10.45
N ALA A 86 7.40 13.54 10.50
CA ALA A 86 7.69 14.96 10.68
C ALA A 86 7.89 15.35 12.15
N TRP A 87 7.07 14.83 13.07
CA TRP A 87 7.03 15.29 14.46
C TRP A 87 7.76 14.36 15.44
N LEU A 88 7.81 13.06 15.20
CA LEU A 88 8.41 12.09 16.14
C LEU A 88 9.91 12.34 16.38
N PRO A 89 10.75 12.61 15.36
CA PRO A 89 12.18 12.80 15.58
C PRO A 89 12.46 14.07 16.40
N GLY A 90 11.74 15.16 16.12
CA GLY A 90 11.87 16.41 16.86
C GLY A 90 11.37 16.29 18.31
N TYR A 91 10.27 15.57 18.52
CA TYR A 91 9.75 15.30 19.86
C TYR A 91 10.70 14.45 20.70
N LEU A 92 11.30 13.41 20.12
CA LEU A 92 12.27 12.55 20.82
C LEU A 92 13.56 13.32 21.19
N GLN A 93 14.01 14.25 20.33
CA GLN A 93 15.16 15.10 20.65
C GLN A 93 14.87 16.06 21.80
N THR A 94 13.71 16.73 21.81
CA THR A 94 13.39 17.74 22.83
C THR A 94 12.96 17.14 24.16
N ALA A 95 12.18 16.06 24.14
CA ALA A 95 11.66 15.43 25.35
C ALA A 95 12.71 14.56 26.08
N TYR A 96 13.58 13.87 25.32
CA TYR A 96 14.55 12.93 25.89
C TYR A 96 16.02 13.38 25.75
N ASN A 97 16.29 14.57 25.19
CA ASN A 97 17.64 15.10 24.92
C ASN A 97 18.55 14.06 24.24
N LEU A 98 17.96 13.27 23.33
CA LEU A 98 18.66 12.18 22.66
C LEU A 98 19.55 12.69 21.54
N ASP A 99 20.73 12.08 21.42
CA ASP A 99 21.63 12.28 20.29
C ASP A 99 20.94 11.87 18.96
N LEU A 100 21.41 12.43 17.85
CA LEU A 100 20.78 12.27 16.53
C LEU A 100 20.73 10.79 16.10
N LYS A 101 21.74 10.00 16.49
CA LYS A 101 21.82 8.55 16.23
C LYS A 101 20.73 7.75 16.95
N SER A 102 20.52 7.97 18.25
CA SER A 102 19.52 7.22 19.03
C SER A 102 18.10 7.62 18.64
N THR A 103 17.88 8.90 18.33
CA THR A 103 16.62 9.41 17.80
C THR A 103 16.20 8.68 16.51
N GLY A 104 17.12 8.52 15.55
CA GLY A 104 16.85 7.81 14.31
C GLY A 104 16.52 6.32 14.53
N LEU A 105 17.21 5.68 15.48
CA LEU A 105 16.97 4.27 15.80
C LEU A 105 15.59 4.07 16.45
N MET A 106 15.18 4.97 17.36
CA MET A 106 13.85 4.95 17.98
C MET A 106 12.74 5.29 16.99
N ALA A 107 12.98 6.26 16.10
CA ALA A 107 12.01 6.62 15.05
C ALA A 107 11.82 5.49 14.03
N ALA A 108 12.78 4.57 13.88
CA ALA A 108 12.66 3.40 13.01
C ALA A 108 11.77 2.29 13.57
N ILE A 109 11.56 2.24 14.90
CA ILE A 109 10.79 1.17 15.56
C ILE A 109 9.36 1.08 15.02
N PRO A 110 8.56 2.16 14.94
CA PRO A 110 7.21 2.10 14.37
C PRO A 110 7.17 1.59 12.92
N PHE A 111 8.19 1.94 12.12
CA PHE A 111 8.28 1.47 10.74
C PHE A 111 8.60 -0.02 10.65
N LEU A 112 9.46 -0.54 11.52
CA LEU A 112 9.76 -1.97 11.61
C LEU A 112 8.52 -2.77 12.03
N PHE A 113 7.78 -2.31 13.05
CA PHE A 113 6.51 -2.92 13.44
C PHE A 113 5.47 -2.82 12.33
N GLY A 114 5.41 -1.71 11.59
CA GLY A 114 4.56 -1.57 10.40
C GLY A 114 4.91 -2.58 9.31
N ALA A 115 6.19 -2.76 9.00
CA ALA A 115 6.66 -3.74 8.03
C ALA A 115 6.33 -5.19 8.45
N ALA A 116 6.59 -5.53 9.72
CA ALA A 116 6.24 -6.84 10.27
C ALA A 116 4.71 -7.06 10.23
N GLY A 117 3.92 -6.05 10.59
CA GLY A 117 2.46 -6.07 10.51
C GLY A 117 1.94 -6.28 9.09
N MET A 118 2.57 -5.69 8.07
CA MET A 118 2.21 -5.92 6.67
C MET A 118 2.46 -7.37 6.25
N LEU A 119 3.59 -7.97 6.66
CA LEU A 119 3.89 -9.39 6.38
C LEU A 119 2.88 -10.32 7.05
N VAL A 120 2.59 -10.08 8.33
CA VAL A 120 1.59 -10.85 9.09
C VAL A 120 0.22 -10.70 8.44
N ASN A 121 -0.20 -9.50 8.08
CA ASN A 121 -1.48 -9.26 7.42
C ASN A 121 -1.59 -9.99 6.06
N GLY A 122 -0.51 -10.03 5.29
CA GLY A 122 -0.45 -10.81 4.05
C GLY A 122 -0.64 -12.30 4.31
N TYR A 123 0.14 -12.85 5.25
CA TYR A 123 0.05 -14.27 5.64
C TYR A 123 -1.35 -14.64 6.17
N VAL A 124 -1.92 -13.80 7.04
CA VAL A 124 -3.26 -13.99 7.62
C VAL A 124 -4.32 -13.92 6.52
N THR A 125 -4.24 -12.96 5.59
CA THR A 125 -5.18 -12.86 4.47
C THR A 125 -5.13 -14.10 3.59
N ASP A 126 -3.93 -14.56 3.23
CA ASP A 126 -3.75 -15.76 2.42
C ASP A 126 -4.23 -17.03 3.13
N TRP A 127 -4.02 -17.12 4.45
CA TRP A 127 -4.53 -18.22 5.27
C TRP A 127 -6.07 -18.23 5.33
N LEU A 128 -6.70 -17.07 5.53
CA LEU A 128 -8.17 -16.95 5.55
C LEU A 128 -8.81 -17.21 4.18
N VAL A 129 -8.15 -16.83 3.08
CA VAL A 129 -8.61 -17.14 1.71
C VAL A 129 -8.48 -18.64 1.42
N LYS A 130 -7.38 -19.28 1.83
CA LYS A 130 -7.20 -20.75 1.70
C LYS A 130 -8.23 -21.53 2.51
N GLY A 131 -8.77 -20.96 3.60
CA GLY A 131 -9.85 -21.53 4.41
C GLY A 131 -11.27 -21.34 3.86
N GLY A 132 -11.44 -20.78 2.65
CA GLY A 132 -12.75 -20.64 1.99
C GLY A 132 -13.63 -19.49 2.52
N MET A 133 -13.10 -18.60 3.36
CA MET A 133 -13.82 -17.42 3.82
C MET A 133 -13.75 -16.28 2.80
N ALA A 134 -14.91 -15.68 2.49
CA ALA A 134 -14.97 -14.47 1.68
C ALA A 134 -14.05 -13.37 2.27
N PRO A 135 -13.16 -12.74 1.48
CA PRO A 135 -12.15 -11.77 1.97
C PRO A 135 -12.72 -10.63 2.82
N ILE A 136 -13.99 -10.27 2.56
CA ILE A 136 -14.75 -9.24 3.28
C ILE A 136 -15.11 -9.63 4.72
N LYS A 137 -15.43 -10.91 5.00
CA LYS A 137 -15.82 -11.37 6.34
C LYS A 137 -14.62 -11.46 7.27
N SER A 138 -13.49 -11.96 6.73
CA SER A 138 -12.21 -12.05 7.43
C SER A 138 -11.71 -10.69 7.94
N ARG A 139 -11.70 -9.66 7.08
CA ARG A 139 -11.31 -8.28 7.48
C ARG A 139 -12.21 -7.69 8.56
N LYS A 140 -13.52 -7.96 8.52
CA LYS A 140 -14.46 -7.48 9.55
C LYS A 140 -14.21 -8.13 10.91
N ILE A 141 -13.89 -9.42 10.95
CA ILE A 141 -13.60 -10.14 12.20
C ILE A 141 -12.30 -9.63 12.84
N CYS A 142 -11.25 -9.38 12.06
CA CYS A 142 -10.01 -8.77 12.58
C CYS A 142 -10.25 -7.39 13.21
N ILE A 143 -11.09 -6.54 12.61
CA ILE A 143 -11.41 -5.22 13.16
C ILE A 143 -12.19 -5.35 14.47
N ILE A 144 -13.19 -6.25 14.52
CA ILE A 144 -13.99 -6.47 15.74
C ILE A 144 -13.14 -7.06 16.87
N ALA A 145 -12.28 -8.04 16.57
CA ALA A 145 -11.38 -8.63 17.56
C ALA A 145 -10.37 -7.61 18.11
N GLY A 146 -9.86 -6.70 17.26
CA GLY A 146 -9.00 -5.59 17.69
C GLY A 146 -9.70 -4.66 18.68
N MET A 147 -10.94 -4.24 18.37
CA MET A 147 -11.73 -3.37 19.27
C MET A 147 -12.07 -4.04 20.60
N PHE A 148 -12.35 -5.34 20.61
CA PHE A 148 -12.61 -6.06 21.87
C PHE A 148 -11.37 -6.23 22.75
N CYS A 149 -10.21 -6.49 22.13
CA CYS A 149 -8.95 -6.62 22.87
C CYS A 149 -8.57 -5.29 23.55
N GLU A 150 -8.80 -4.16 22.87
CA GLU A 150 -8.53 -2.82 23.41
C GLU A 150 -9.42 -2.47 24.61
N VAL A 151 -10.69 -2.88 24.59
CA VAL A 151 -11.64 -2.65 25.70
C VAL A 151 -11.35 -3.55 26.91
N TYR A 152 -10.83 -4.76 26.69
CA TYR A 152 -10.47 -5.68 27.78
C TYR A 152 -9.11 -5.37 28.43
N TRP A 153 -8.33 -4.45 27.86
CA TRP A 153 -7.01 -4.07 28.35
C TRP A 153 -6.99 -2.71 29.07
N GLN A 154 -8.13 -2.01 29.16
CA GLN A 154 -8.32 -0.87 30.07
C GLN A 154 -8.80 -1.35 31.44
#